data_AF-A0A2X2IRR0-F1
#
_entry.id   AF-A0A2X2IRR0-F1
#
_cell.length_a   1.000
_cell.length_b   1.000
_cell.length_c   1.000
_cell.angle_alpha   90.00
_cell.angle_beta   90.00
_cell.angle_gamma   90.00
#
_symmetry.space_group_name_H-M   'P 1'
#
loop_
_entity.id
_entity.type
_entity.pdbx_description
1 polymer ?
#
loop_
_entity_poly.entity_id
_entity_poly.type
_entity_poly.pdbx_seq_one_letter_code
_entity_poly.pdbx_strand_id
1 'polypeptide(L)'
;MNENQDGASLITGTPQQDGSSVMNGGTALNLWNGFSQYDILATQTIYPYSLLDKWITYPEQKLYYDISSNTVRYTHIALYNDDKVGVNWNLNLVNTEAINVYLYQNKKMVKMVGNNIPNLGTYSFDLPNNLYTAGGHNFYNLQIKIESVSNQNLSDMTSFFSVMVD
;
A
#
# COMPACT_ATOMS: atom_id res chain seq x y z
N MET A 1 32.93 10.07 27.20
CA MET A 1 33.12 10.70 25.88
C MET A 1 31.75 11.24 25.48
N ASN A 2 31.58 12.56 25.50
CA ASN A 2 30.46 13.20 24.84
C ASN A 2 30.86 13.26 23.38
N GLU A 3 30.27 12.42 22.53
CA GLU A 3 30.26 12.73 21.11
C GLU A 3 29.56 14.06 20.97
N ASN A 4 30.26 15.07 20.43
CA ASN A 4 29.57 16.24 19.91
C ASN A 4 28.50 15.71 18.97
N GLN A 5 27.23 16.07 19.19
CA GLN A 5 26.16 15.86 18.22
C GLN A 5 26.32 16.81 17.01
N ASP A 6 27.56 17.08 16.61
CA ASP A 6 27.92 17.78 15.38
C ASP A 6 27.84 16.76 14.25
N GLY A 7 26.65 16.53 13.70
CA GLY A 7 26.54 15.57 12.59
C GLY A 7 25.28 15.66 11.75
N ALA A 8 24.11 15.93 12.36
CA ALA A 8 22.86 16.00 11.61
C ALA A 8 22.43 17.46 11.43
N SER A 9 22.33 17.90 10.18
CA SER A 9 21.64 19.16 9.86
C SER A 9 20.19 19.07 10.28
N LEU A 10 19.68 20.09 10.97
CA LEU A 10 18.26 20.17 11.31
C LEU A 10 17.43 20.14 10.02
N ILE A 11 16.48 19.21 9.95
CA ILE A 11 15.55 19.11 8.83
C ILE A 11 14.44 20.15 9.02
N THR A 12 14.13 20.87 7.95
CA THR A 12 13.06 21.88 7.97
C THR A 12 11.74 21.25 8.42
N GLY A 13 11.10 21.86 9.43
CA GLY A 13 9.83 21.41 9.98
C GLY A 13 9.95 20.44 11.18
N THR A 14 11.14 19.99 11.55
CA THR A 14 11.37 19.12 12.71
C THR A 14 12.00 19.89 13.88
N PRO A 15 11.76 19.48 15.14
CA PRO A 15 12.46 20.05 16.29
C PRO A 15 13.92 19.59 16.35
N GLN A 16 14.75 20.32 17.11
CA GLN A 16 16.14 19.94 17.36
C GLN A 16 16.26 18.63 18.17
N GLN A 17 15.26 18.31 18.98
CA GLN A 17 15.19 17.11 19.79
C GLN A 17 13.78 16.52 19.70
N ASP A 18 13.70 15.23 19.43
CA ASP A 18 12.47 14.46 19.51
C ASP A 18 12.73 13.21 20.35
N GLY A 19 12.33 13.21 21.62
CA GLY A 19 12.56 12.08 22.53
C GLY A 19 11.85 10.78 22.12
N SER A 20 10.85 10.86 21.23
CA SER A 20 10.15 9.67 20.70
C SER A 20 10.73 9.19 19.37
N SER A 21 11.75 9.86 18.84
CA SER A 21 12.38 9.49 17.58
C SER A 21 13.16 8.18 17.71
N VAL A 22 12.96 7.29 16.74
CA VAL A 22 13.75 6.05 16.60
C VAL A 22 15.19 6.35 16.17
N MET A 23 15.44 7.54 15.63
CA MET A 23 16.73 8.00 15.12
C MET A 23 17.63 8.55 16.23
N ASN A 24 17.14 8.62 17.47
CA ASN A 24 17.98 8.96 18.62
C ASN A 24 19.12 7.94 18.78
N GLY A 25 20.29 8.40 19.21
CA GLY A 25 21.41 7.52 19.55
C GLY A 25 21.11 6.65 20.78
N GLY A 26 21.69 5.44 20.83
CA GLY A 26 21.58 4.55 22.00
C GLY A 26 20.25 3.78 22.11
N THR A 27 19.51 3.64 21.01
CA THR A 27 18.13 3.11 20.97
C THR A 27 18.00 1.65 20.54
N ALA A 28 19.12 0.96 20.31
CA ALA A 28 19.18 -0.38 19.72
C ALA A 28 18.47 -1.49 20.53
N LEU A 29 18.11 -1.23 21.80
CA LEU A 29 17.42 -2.18 22.69
C LEU A 29 16.00 -1.74 23.06
N ASN A 30 15.52 -0.62 22.53
CA ASN A 30 14.17 -0.13 22.80
C ASN A 30 13.16 -0.85 21.91
N LEU A 31 11.99 -1.15 22.49
CA LEU A 31 10.82 -1.55 21.73
C LEU A 31 10.10 -0.29 21.25
N TRP A 32 10.12 -0.07 19.94
CA TRP A 32 9.46 1.07 19.31
C TRP A 32 8.07 0.66 18.82
N ASN A 33 7.05 1.45 19.19
CA ASN A 33 5.69 1.27 18.67
C ASN A 33 5.51 1.83 17.24
N GLY A 34 6.60 2.35 16.65
CA GLY A 34 6.62 2.96 15.32
C GLY A 34 7.55 4.16 15.27
N PHE A 35 7.61 4.77 14.09
CA PHE A 35 8.26 6.06 13.87
C PHE A 35 7.47 7.18 14.54
N SER A 36 8.15 8.18 15.07
CA SER A 36 7.50 9.39 15.58
C SER A 36 6.89 10.22 14.44
N GLN A 37 6.05 11.21 14.77
CA GLN A 37 5.56 12.17 13.79
C GLN A 37 6.71 12.91 13.08
N TYR A 38 7.79 13.23 13.79
CA TYR A 38 8.91 13.97 13.23
C TYR A 38 9.89 13.09 12.46
N ASP A 39 10.01 11.79 12.78
CA ASP A 39 10.71 10.80 11.95
C ASP A 39 10.07 10.72 10.56
N ILE A 40 8.74 10.64 10.53
CA ILE A 40 7.96 10.60 9.29
C ILE A 40 8.14 11.92 8.52
N LEU A 41 8.01 13.06 9.18
CA LEU A 41 8.16 14.37 8.55
C LEU A 41 9.58 14.58 8.01
N ALA A 42 10.62 14.26 8.79
CA ALA A 42 12.02 14.36 8.35
C ALA A 42 12.24 13.57 7.06
N THR A 43 11.75 12.33 7.04
CA THR A 43 11.87 11.43 5.88
C THR A 43 11.15 12.01 4.66
N GLN A 44 9.92 12.51 4.83
CA GLN A 44 9.14 13.13 3.75
C GLN A 44 9.73 14.45 3.25
N THR A 45 10.47 15.19 4.08
CA THR A 45 11.16 16.42 3.65
C THR A 45 12.39 16.10 2.79
N ILE A 46 13.16 15.05 3.13
CA ILE A 46 14.37 14.66 2.39
C ILE A 46 14.02 13.85 1.14
N TYR A 47 13.02 12.98 1.25
CA TYR A 47 12.49 12.13 0.19
C TYR A 47 11.04 12.51 -0.06
N PRO A 48 10.80 13.67 -0.70
CA PRO A 48 9.45 14.11 -0.99
C PRO A 48 8.77 13.12 -1.91
N TYR A 49 7.48 12.95 -1.68
CA TYR A 49 6.67 12.14 -2.54
C TYR A 49 6.74 12.62 -3.99
N SER A 50 6.92 11.67 -4.89
CA SER A 50 6.91 11.91 -6.32
C SER A 50 5.63 11.35 -6.94
N LEU A 51 5.28 11.85 -8.12
CA LEU A 51 4.21 11.27 -8.93
C LEU A 51 4.51 9.83 -9.40
N LEU A 52 5.71 9.33 -9.14
CA LEU A 52 6.12 7.95 -9.44
C LEU A 52 5.95 7.01 -8.23
N ASP A 53 5.64 7.55 -7.05
CA ASP A 53 5.43 6.74 -5.86
C ASP A 53 4.09 6.02 -5.94
N LYS A 54 4.09 4.76 -5.49
CA LYS A 54 2.86 3.97 -5.40
C LYS A 54 1.90 4.59 -4.39
N TRP A 55 0.74 5.04 -4.86
CA TRP A 55 -0.36 5.40 -3.97
C TRP A 55 -1.06 4.17 -3.36
N ILE A 56 -1.16 3.03 -4.04
CA ILE A 56 -1.87 1.85 -3.53
C ILE A 56 -0.98 1.17 -2.49
N THR A 57 -1.53 0.98 -1.29
CA THR A 57 -0.85 0.33 -0.16
C THR A 57 -1.44 -1.04 0.15
N TYR A 58 -2.65 -1.31 -0.35
CA TYR A 58 -3.29 -2.62 -0.27
C TYR A 58 -4.29 -2.81 -1.44
N PRO A 59 -4.40 -4.01 -2.02
CA PRO A 59 -3.58 -5.18 -1.73
C PRO A 59 -2.19 -5.10 -2.37
N GLU A 60 -1.18 -5.53 -1.61
CA GLU A 60 0.18 -5.70 -2.11
C GLU A 60 0.67 -7.11 -1.80
N GLN A 61 1.46 -7.68 -2.72
CA GLN A 61 1.87 -9.08 -2.64
C GLN A 61 2.93 -9.27 -1.56
N LYS A 62 2.70 -10.20 -0.63
CA LYS A 62 3.77 -10.78 0.19
C LYS A 62 4.13 -12.14 -0.37
N LEU A 63 5.36 -12.26 -0.87
CA LEU A 63 5.98 -13.56 -1.12
C LEU A 63 6.41 -14.12 0.23
N TYR A 64 6.11 -15.39 0.49
CA TYR A 64 6.69 -16.09 1.63
C TYR A 64 7.29 -17.42 1.18
N TYR A 65 8.33 -17.85 1.90
CA TYR A 65 8.91 -19.16 1.72
C TYR A 65 8.16 -20.16 2.58
N ASP A 66 7.49 -21.12 1.95
CA ASP A 66 6.88 -22.25 2.62
C ASP A 66 7.94 -23.32 2.86
N ILE A 67 8.37 -23.44 4.12
CA ILE A 67 9.37 -24.40 4.57
C ILE A 67 8.87 -25.85 4.38
N SER A 68 7.56 -26.08 4.55
CA SER A 68 6.98 -27.43 4.51
C SER A 68 6.99 -28.02 3.10
N SER A 69 6.73 -27.19 2.09
CA SER A 69 6.77 -27.61 0.68
C SER A 69 8.06 -27.22 -0.04
N ASN A 70 8.98 -26.54 0.63
CA ASN A 70 10.23 -26.03 0.05
C ASN A 70 9.98 -25.18 -1.21
N THR A 71 8.97 -24.31 -1.17
CA THR A 71 8.54 -23.47 -2.29
C THR A 71 8.23 -22.04 -1.86
N VAL A 72 8.43 -21.09 -2.78
CA VAL A 72 7.91 -19.73 -2.60
C VAL A 72 6.42 -19.74 -2.93
N ARG A 73 5.61 -19.23 -2.00
CA ARG A 73 4.16 -19.12 -2.15
C ARG A 73 3.73 -17.66 -2.08
N TYR A 74 2.56 -17.43 -2.66
CA TYR A 74 1.87 -16.16 -2.59
C TYR A 74 0.92 -16.17 -1.39
N THR A 75 0.95 -15.13 -0.57
CA THR A 75 -0.18 -14.88 0.35
C THR A 75 -1.41 -14.56 -0.49
N HIS A 76 -2.50 -15.29 -0.30
CA HIS A 76 -3.80 -14.90 -0.86
C HIS A 76 -4.55 -14.04 0.15
N ILE A 77 -5.44 -13.19 -0.34
CA ILE A 77 -6.48 -12.56 0.47
C ILE A 77 -7.56 -13.62 0.64
N ALA A 78 -7.82 -14.05 1.87
CA ALA A 78 -8.95 -14.93 2.16
C ALA A 78 -10.21 -14.08 2.37
N LEU A 79 -11.27 -14.39 1.63
CA LEU A 79 -12.59 -13.81 1.79
C LEU A 79 -13.53 -14.91 2.29
N TYR A 80 -14.24 -14.64 3.38
CA TYR A 80 -15.21 -15.54 3.96
C TYR A 80 -16.61 -14.94 3.89
N ASN A 81 -17.61 -15.73 3.50
CA ASN A 81 -19.00 -15.27 3.40
C ASN A 81 -19.15 -14.03 2.48
N ASP A 82 -19.66 -12.92 3.00
CA ASP A 82 -19.91 -11.65 2.28
C ASP A 82 -18.70 -10.67 2.33
N ASP A 83 -17.50 -11.18 2.62
CA ASP A 83 -16.28 -10.37 2.64
C ASP A 83 -15.99 -9.75 1.27
N LYS A 84 -15.54 -8.50 1.28
CA LYS A 84 -15.21 -7.73 0.08
C LYS A 84 -13.71 -7.63 -0.13
N VAL A 85 -13.31 -7.49 -1.38
CA VAL A 85 -11.92 -7.12 -1.71
C VAL A 85 -11.70 -5.67 -1.30
N GLY A 86 -10.88 -5.46 -0.28
CA GLY A 86 -10.45 -4.13 0.14
C GLY A 86 -9.35 -3.56 -0.75
N VAL A 87 -9.34 -2.23 -0.90
CA VAL A 87 -8.30 -1.45 -1.58
C VAL A 87 -8.00 -0.24 -0.72
N ASN A 88 -6.74 -0.03 -0.37
CA ASN A 88 -6.30 1.16 0.36
C ASN A 88 -5.21 1.89 -0.43
N TRP A 89 -5.22 3.21 -0.34
CA TRP A 89 -4.19 4.05 -0.95
C TRP A 89 -3.92 5.28 -0.07
N ASN A 90 -2.74 5.86 -0.24
CA ASN A 90 -2.39 7.10 0.45
C ASN A 90 -3.07 8.30 -0.23
N LEU A 91 -4.12 8.82 0.38
CA LEU A 91 -4.87 9.97 -0.13
C LEU A 91 -4.04 11.26 -0.24
N ASN A 92 -2.91 11.36 0.47
CA ASN A 92 -2.04 12.53 0.45
C ASN A 92 -1.04 12.50 -0.71
N LEU A 93 -0.87 11.37 -1.40
CA LEU A 93 0.07 11.24 -2.51
C LEU A 93 -0.40 11.93 -3.78
N VAL A 94 -1.71 11.91 -4.04
CA VAL A 94 -2.29 12.47 -5.26
C VAL A 94 -3.53 13.25 -4.90
N ASN A 95 -3.49 14.56 -5.16
CA ASN A 95 -4.62 15.45 -4.93
C ASN A 95 -5.66 15.33 -6.06
N THR A 96 -6.66 14.47 -5.87
CA THR A 96 -7.84 14.34 -6.73
C THR A 96 -9.09 14.18 -5.88
N GLU A 97 -10.21 14.75 -6.33
CA GLU A 97 -11.49 14.68 -5.61
C GLU A 97 -12.13 13.29 -5.70
N ALA A 98 -11.97 12.62 -6.84
CA ALA A 98 -12.59 11.35 -7.12
C ALA A 98 -11.72 10.44 -7.99
N ILE A 99 -11.90 9.13 -7.82
CA ILE A 99 -11.16 8.10 -8.55
C ILE A 99 -12.10 7.08 -9.20
N ASN A 100 -11.58 6.38 -10.21
CA ASN A 100 -12.12 5.14 -10.72
C ASN A 100 -11.27 3.96 -10.23
N VAL A 101 -11.90 2.82 -9.98
CA VAL A 101 -11.26 1.57 -9.55
C VAL A 101 -11.56 0.49 -10.57
N TYR A 102 -10.51 -0.15 -11.09
CA TYR A 102 -10.60 -1.18 -12.10
C TYR A 102 -9.97 -2.47 -11.60
N LEU A 103 -10.68 -3.58 -11.76
CA LEU A 103 -10.15 -4.91 -11.56
C LEU A 103 -9.62 -5.48 -12.88
N TYR A 104 -8.40 -6.00 -12.84
CA TYR A 104 -7.76 -6.72 -13.91
C TYR A 104 -7.49 -8.16 -13.49
N GLN A 105 -7.48 -9.07 -14.47
CA GLN A 105 -7.01 -10.44 -14.31
C GLN A 105 -6.17 -10.82 -15.53
N ASN A 106 -5.01 -11.43 -15.30
CA ASN A 106 -4.08 -11.79 -16.37
C ASN A 106 -3.76 -10.59 -17.29
N LYS A 107 -3.59 -9.39 -16.69
CA LYS A 107 -3.36 -8.11 -17.37
C LYS A 107 -4.50 -7.62 -18.29
N LYS A 108 -5.67 -8.25 -18.26
CA LYS A 108 -6.88 -7.80 -18.98
C LYS A 108 -7.84 -7.16 -18.00
N MET A 109 -8.43 -6.03 -18.39
CA MET A 109 -9.46 -5.37 -17.59
C MET A 109 -10.69 -6.28 -17.54
N VAL A 110 -11.15 -6.60 -16.33
CA VAL A 110 -12.33 -7.44 -16.07
C VAL A 110 -13.55 -6.55 -15.88
N LYS A 111 -13.45 -5.57 -14.98
CA LYS A 111 -14.56 -4.69 -14.61
C LYS A 111 -14.07 -3.39 -13.99
N MET A 112 -14.77 -2.29 -14.25
CA MET A 112 -14.71 -1.10 -13.40
C MET A 112 -15.56 -1.38 -12.14
N VAL A 113 -14.89 -1.57 -11.01
CA VAL A 113 -15.50 -1.97 -9.72
C VAL A 113 -15.84 -0.77 -8.84
N GLY A 114 -15.33 0.42 -9.15
CA GLY A 114 -15.73 1.70 -8.58
C GLY A 114 -15.69 2.77 -9.65
N ASN A 115 -16.75 3.59 -9.76
CA ASN A 115 -16.86 4.66 -10.75
C ASN A 115 -17.13 5.98 -10.01
N ASN A 116 -16.29 6.99 -10.26
CA ASN A 116 -16.40 8.31 -9.65
C ASN A 116 -16.57 8.26 -8.12
N ILE A 117 -15.77 7.43 -7.46
CA ILE A 117 -15.81 7.29 -6.00
C ILE A 117 -15.02 8.43 -5.34
N PRO A 118 -15.50 9.02 -4.23
CA PRO A 118 -14.73 10.04 -3.51
C PRO A 118 -13.36 9.51 -3.07
N ASN A 119 -12.32 10.35 -3.15
CA ASN A 119 -10.97 9.99 -2.74
C ASN A 119 -10.82 9.96 -1.21
N LEU A 120 -11.25 8.87 -0.59
CA LEU A 120 -11.23 8.67 0.87
C LEU A 120 -10.05 7.80 1.36
N GLY A 121 -9.13 7.41 0.48
CA GLY A 121 -8.01 6.53 0.82
C GLY A 121 -8.36 5.04 0.95
N THR A 122 -9.64 4.67 0.82
CA THR A 122 -10.09 3.28 0.91
C THR A 122 -11.36 3.04 0.09
N TYR A 123 -11.50 1.81 -0.42
CA TYR A 123 -12.70 1.30 -1.09
C TYR A 123 -12.78 -0.22 -0.95
N SER A 124 -13.97 -0.78 -1.12
CA SER A 124 -14.14 -2.24 -1.19
C SER A 124 -15.21 -2.61 -2.20
N PHE A 125 -15.06 -3.79 -2.81
CA PHE A 125 -15.98 -4.27 -3.83
C PHE A 125 -16.15 -5.79 -3.78
N ASP A 126 -17.29 -6.25 -4.30
CA ASP A 126 -17.61 -7.66 -4.47
C ASP A 126 -16.86 -8.24 -5.68
N LEU A 127 -16.32 -9.45 -5.56
CA LEU A 127 -15.62 -10.12 -6.66
C LEU A 127 -16.57 -10.32 -7.86
N PRO A 128 -16.18 -9.92 -9.09
CA PRO A 128 -16.99 -10.17 -10.27
C PRO A 128 -17.12 -11.66 -10.60
N ASN A 129 -18.34 -12.09 -10.95
CA ASN A 129 -18.65 -13.49 -11.29
C ASN A 129 -17.95 -14.00 -12.58
N ASN A 130 -17.36 -13.12 -13.39
CA ASN A 130 -16.72 -13.46 -14.67
C ASN A 130 -15.20 -13.64 -14.57
N LEU A 131 -14.67 -13.80 -13.37
CA LEU A 131 -13.25 -14.11 -13.16
C LEU A 131 -12.93 -15.56 -13.58
N TYR A 132 -11.80 -15.72 -14.25
CA TYR A 132 -11.25 -17.04 -14.56
C TYR A 132 -10.74 -17.71 -13.28
N THR A 133 -11.07 -18.99 -13.11
CA THR A 133 -10.51 -19.87 -12.07
C THR A 133 -10.01 -21.14 -12.74
N ALA A 134 -8.82 -21.61 -12.31
CA ALA A 134 -8.24 -22.88 -12.79
C ALA A 134 -8.84 -24.11 -12.06
N GLY A 135 -9.90 -23.91 -11.26
CA GLY A 135 -10.58 -24.93 -10.47
C GLY A 135 -10.69 -24.51 -9.02
N GLY A 136 -11.92 -24.39 -8.53
CA GLY A 136 -12.23 -24.13 -7.12
C GLY A 136 -12.27 -22.64 -6.75
N HIS A 137 -11.96 -22.41 -5.47
CA HIS A 137 -12.17 -21.19 -4.69
C HIS A 137 -11.08 -20.12 -4.85
N ASN A 138 -10.12 -20.31 -5.77
CA ASN A 138 -8.94 -19.45 -5.91
C ASN A 138 -8.92 -18.66 -7.23
N PHE A 139 -8.66 -17.36 -7.13
CA PHE A 139 -8.54 -16.42 -8.24
C PHE A 139 -7.12 -15.84 -8.27
N TYR A 140 -6.40 -16.11 -9.35
CA TYR A 140 -5.00 -15.73 -9.50
C TYR A 140 -4.80 -14.56 -10.46
N ASN A 141 -3.60 -13.98 -10.42
CA ASN A 141 -3.12 -12.92 -11.32
C ASN A 141 -4.06 -11.71 -11.38
N LEU A 142 -4.63 -11.34 -10.23
CA LEU A 142 -5.46 -10.16 -10.09
C LEU A 142 -4.59 -8.91 -9.93
N GLN A 143 -5.06 -7.78 -10.44
CA GLN A 143 -4.49 -6.47 -10.18
C GLN A 143 -5.62 -5.45 -10.04
N ILE A 144 -5.39 -4.43 -9.23
CA ILE A 144 -6.29 -3.29 -9.12
C ILE A 144 -5.55 -2.07 -9.67
N LYS A 145 -6.21 -1.34 -10.55
CA LYS A 145 -5.79 0.01 -10.95
C LYS A 145 -6.75 1.00 -10.32
N ILE A 146 -6.20 2.05 -9.74
CA ILE A 146 -6.95 3.27 -9.49
C ILE A 146 -6.53 4.36 -10.47
N GLU A 147 -7.38 5.34 -10.70
CA GLU A 147 -7.17 6.41 -11.69
C GLU A 147 -7.95 7.65 -11.27
N SER A 148 -7.35 8.83 -11.34
CA SER A 148 -8.06 10.08 -11.10
C SER A 148 -9.11 10.32 -12.18
N VAL A 149 -10.33 10.67 -11.77
CA VAL A 149 -11.42 11.02 -12.68
C VAL A 149 -11.09 12.28 -13.49
N SER A 150 -10.42 13.26 -12.88
CA SER A 150 -10.09 14.54 -13.50
C SER A 150 -8.84 14.48 -14.39
N ASN A 151 -7.97 13.48 -14.21
CA ASN A 151 -6.76 13.33 -15.00
C ASN A 151 -6.30 11.87 -15.05
N GLN A 152 -6.56 11.19 -16.17
CA GLN A 152 -6.25 9.77 -16.34
C GLN A 152 -4.74 9.43 -16.35
N ASN A 153 -3.86 10.44 -16.51
CA ASN A 153 -2.42 10.22 -16.36
C ASN A 153 -2.00 10.03 -14.90
N LEU A 154 -2.87 10.38 -13.93
CA LEU A 154 -2.68 10.11 -12.51
C LEU A 154 -3.33 8.78 -12.19
N SER A 155 -2.53 7.72 -12.30
CA SER A 155 -2.95 6.35 -12.01
C SER A 155 -1.81 5.57 -11.38
N ASP A 156 -2.14 4.53 -10.62
CA ASP A 156 -1.18 3.47 -10.26
C ASP A 156 -1.95 2.15 -10.08
N MET A 157 -1.19 1.06 -10.08
CA MET A 157 -1.67 -0.30 -10.20
C MET A 157 -0.92 -1.20 -9.23
N THR A 158 -1.66 -2.07 -8.54
CA THR A 158 -1.07 -3.03 -7.61
C THR A 158 -0.11 -3.97 -8.33
N SER A 159 0.79 -4.55 -7.55
CA SER A 159 1.41 -5.82 -7.91
C SER A 159 0.34 -6.90 -8.13
N PHE A 160 0.71 -8.04 -8.73
CA PHE A 160 -0.21 -9.17 -8.82
C PHE A 160 -0.58 -9.69 -7.43
N PHE A 161 -1.86 -9.97 -7.22
CA PHE A 161 -2.33 -10.63 -6.01
C PHE A 161 -3.27 -11.79 -6.36
N SER A 162 -3.66 -12.54 -5.34
CA SER A 162 -4.60 -13.66 -5.47
C SER A 162 -5.63 -13.58 -4.35
N VAL A 163 -6.83 -14.06 -4.64
CA VAL A 163 -7.93 -14.13 -3.69
C VAL A 163 -8.38 -15.57 -3.58
N MET A 164 -8.63 -16.02 -2.36
CA MET A 164 -9.28 -17.29 -2.06
C MET A 164 -10.64 -16.97 -1.42
N VAL A 165 -11.70 -17.61 -1.87
CA VAL A 165 -13.06 -17.41 -1.39
C VAL A 165 -13.55 -18.71 -0.77
N ASP A 166 -13.71 -18.78 0.54
CA ASP A 166 -14.23 -19.98 1.22
C ASP A 166 -15.76 -19.99 1.33
#